data_AF-A0AAW9NEJ4-F1
#
_entry.id   AF-A0AAW9NEJ4-F1
#
_cell.length_a   1.000
_cell.length_b   1.000
_cell.length_c   1.000
_cell.angle_alpha   90.00
_cell.angle_beta   90.00
_cell.angle_gamma   90.00
#
_symmetry.space_group_name_H-M   'P 1'
#
loop_
_entity.id
_entity.type
_entity.pdbx_description
1 polymer ?
#
loop_
_entity_poly.entity_id
_entity_poly.type
_entity_poly.pdbx_seq_one_letter_code
_entity_poly.pdbx_strand_id
1 'polypeptide(L)' 'MKVKFTYALNRDEIHTIEMITQAQDILDAYEEAVEYLMENHKPTEIINLVAFSLLKIEEDKEDESTN' A
#
# COMPACT_ATOMS: atom_id res chain seq x y z
N MET A 1 0.51 3.81 -10.85
CA MET A 1 1.66 3.20 -10.18
C MET A 1 1.22 1.92 -9.46
N LYS A 2 2.05 0.86 -9.46
CA LYS A 2 1.77 -0.35 -8.67
C LYS A 2 2.44 -0.23 -7.30
N VAL A 3 1.71 -0.52 -6.24
CA VAL A 3 2.22 -0.48 -4.86
C VAL A 3 1.83 -1.74 -4.10
N LYS A 4 2.67 -2.13 -3.13
CA LYS A 4 2.37 -3.14 -2.13
C LYS A 4 2.10 -2.44 -0.82
N PHE A 5 0.84 -2.46 -0.39
CA PHE A 5 0.41 -1.92 0.89
C PHE A 5 0.36 -3.03 1.92
N THR A 6 1.06 -2.86 3.04
CA THR A 6 1.06 -3.78 4.17
C THR A 6 0.67 -3.04 5.44
N TYR A 7 -0.25 -3.62 6.21
CA TYR A 7 -0.69 -3.05 7.49
C TYR A 7 -1.04 -4.13 8.50
N ALA A 8 -1.08 -3.74 9.77
CA ALA A 8 -1.55 -4.58 10.87
C ALA A 8 -2.31 -3.71 11.87
N LEU A 9 -3.55 -4.12 12.22
CA LEU A 9 -4.39 -3.46 13.22
C LEU A 9 -4.31 -4.11 14.60
N ASN A 10 -3.54 -5.19 14.71
CA ASN A 10 -3.19 -5.88 15.94
C ASN A 10 -1.85 -6.60 15.73
N ARG A 11 -1.34 -7.30 16.76
CA ARG A 11 -0.04 -7.99 16.69
C ARG A 11 -0.12 -9.41 16.13
N ASP A 12 -1.33 -9.92 15.91
CA ASP A 12 -1.58 -11.31 15.55
C ASP A 12 -1.75 -11.48 14.04
N GLU A 13 -2.11 -10.41 13.31
CA GLU A 13 -2.41 -10.44 11.89
C GLU A 13 -1.72 -9.33 11.10
N ILE A 14 -1.13 -9.69 9.96
CA ILE A 14 -0.55 -8.77 8.97
C ILE A 14 -1.28 -8.97 7.64
N HIS A 15 -1.77 -7.87 7.08
CA HIS A 15 -2.40 -7.83 5.77
C HIS A 15 -1.44 -7.23 4.76
N THR A 16 -1.33 -7.86 3.60
CA THR A 16 -0.58 -7.33 2.45
C THR A 16 -1.47 -7.39 1.21
N ILE A 17 -1.62 -6.25 0.54
CA ILE A 17 -2.40 -6.12 -0.69
C ILE A 17 -1.56 -5.43 -1.77
N GLU A 18 -1.78 -5.83 -3.03
CA GLU A 18 -1.25 -5.11 -4.18
C GLU A 18 -2.33 -4.16 -4.70
N MET A 19 -1.98 -2.88 -4.84
CA MET A 19 -2.87 -1.84 -5.33
C MET A 19 -2.30 -1.26 -6.61
N ILE A 20 -3.19 -0.97 -7.56
CA ILE A 20 -2.88 -0.14 -8.73
C ILE A 20 -3.53 1.21 -8.45
N THR A 21 -2.70 2.22 -8.25
CA THR A 21 -3.11 3.60 -7.93
C THR A 21 -2.85 4.53 -9.11
N GLN A 22 -3.64 5.61 -9.23
CA GLN A 22 -3.40 6.69 -10.19
C GLN A 22 -2.58 7.85 -9.61
N ALA A 23 -2.17 7.73 -8.34
CA ALA A 23 -1.26 8.64 -7.65
C ALA A 23 0.00 8.94 -8.48
N GLN A 24 0.42 10.21 -8.48
CA GLN A 24 1.60 10.66 -9.21
C GLN A 24 2.89 10.27 -8.47
N ASP A 25 2.84 10.19 -7.14
CA ASP A 25 3.94 9.78 -6.29
C ASP A 25 3.50 8.89 -5.12
N ILE A 26 4.46 8.55 -4.24
CA ILE A 26 4.21 7.66 -3.11
C ILE A 26 3.44 8.32 -1.96
N LEU A 27 3.45 9.66 -1.86
CA LEU A 27 2.73 10.41 -0.84
C LEU A 27 1.25 10.44 -1.18
N ASP A 28 0.90 10.71 -2.44
CA ASP A 28 -0.48 10.60 -2.93
C ASP A 28 -1.02 9.17 -2.75
N ALA A 29 -0.20 8.16 -3.05
CA ALA A 29 -0.57 6.75 -2.85
C ALA A 29 -0.72 6.38 -1.36
N TYR A 30 -0.03 7.08 -0.46
CA TYR A 30 -0.18 6.91 0.97
C TYR A 30 -1.55 7.38 1.44
N GLU A 31 -2.04 8.51 0.92
CA GLU A 31 -3.38 9.02 1.23
C GLU A 31 -4.44 8.01 0.80
N GLU A 32 -4.36 7.48 -0.43
CA GLU A 32 -5.25 6.42 -0.91
C GLU A 32 -5.21 5.15 -0.05
N ALA A 33 -4.03 4.74 0.44
CA ALA A 33 -3.90 3.59 1.34
C ALA A 33 -4.52 3.84 2.72
N VAL A 34 -4.47 5.08 3.22
CA VAL A 34 -5.16 5.47 4.46
C VAL A 34 -6.66 5.52 4.26
N GLU A 35 -7.14 6.09 3.16
CA GLU A 35 -8.56 6.07 2.80
C GLU A 35 -9.09 4.64 2.72
N TYR A 36 -8.33 3.74 2.09
CA TYR A 36 -8.65 2.32 2.06
C TYR A 36 -8.83 1.73 3.47
N LEU A 37 -7.97 2.07 4.43
CA LEU A 37 -8.16 1.64 5.82
C LEU A 37 -9.46 2.19 6.42
N MET A 38 -9.76 3.47 6.19
CA MET A 38 -10.96 4.14 6.72
C MET A 38 -12.26 3.58 6.13
N GLU A 39 -12.25 3.16 4.87
CA GLU A 39 -13.41 2.57 4.21
C GLU A 39 -13.64 1.10 4.60
N ASN A 40 -12.57 0.35 4.87
CA ASN A 40 -12.65 -1.09 5.08
C ASN A 40 -12.65 -1.51 6.57
N HIS A 41 -12.31 -0.61 7.49
CA HIS A 41 -12.23 -0.90 8.92
C HIS A 41 -12.97 0.15 9.75
N LYS A 42 -13.42 -0.23 10.94
CA LYS A 42 -14.05 0.72 11.85
C LYS A 42 -12.98 1.67 12.42
N PRO A 43 -13.33 2.93 12.73
CA PRO A 43 -12.41 3.86 13.37
C PRO A 43 -11.74 3.28 14.63
N THR A 44 -12.48 2.50 15.43
CA THR A 44 -11.96 1.84 16.65
C THR A 44 -10.94 0.74 16.39
N GLU A 45 -10.89 0.19 15.18
CA GLU A 45 -9.89 -0.81 14.77
C GLU A 45 -8.64 -0.10 14.24
N ILE A 46 -8.82 0.98 13.47
CA ILE A 46 -7.74 1.78 12.87
C ILE A 46 -6.86 2.44 13.93
N ILE A 47 -7.42 2.87 15.08
CA ILE A 47 -6.60 3.44 16.18
C ILE A 47 -5.55 2.45 16.71
N ASN A 48 -5.72 1.15 16.45
CA ASN A 48 -4.78 0.11 16.86
C ASN A 48 -3.76 -0.22 15.76
N LEU A 49 -3.60 0.62 14.73
CA LEU A 49 -2.60 0.45 13.69
C LEU A 49 -1.20 0.30 14.31
N VAL A 50 -0.62 -0.90 14.23
CA VAL A 50 0.71 -1.21 14.80
C VAL A 50 1.79 -1.29 13.73
N ALA A 51 1.42 -1.48 12.48
CA ALA A 51 2.33 -1.48 11.35
C ALA A 51 1.66 -0.89 10.11
N PHE A 52 2.44 -0.12 9.37
CA PHE A 52 2.05 0.44 8.08
C PHE A 52 3.30 0.51 7.19
N SER A 53 3.18 0.01 5.97
CA SER A 53 4.22 0.11 4.95
C SER A 53 3.58 0.21 3.58
N LEU A 54 4.04 1.17 2.77
CA LEU A 54 3.67 1.29 1.38
C LEU A 54 4.93 1.27 0.53
N LEU A 55 5.05 0.27 -0.34
CA LEU A 55 6.21 0.09 -1.20
C LEU A 55 5.79 0.23 -2.66
N LYS A 56 6.43 1.13 -3.39
CA LYS A 56 6.32 1.17 -4.85
C LYS A 56 6.92 -0.10 -5.44
N ILE A 57 6.16 -0.78 -6.28
CA ILE A 57 6.66 -1.87 -7.10
C ILE A 57 7.16 -1.23 -8.40
N GLU A 58 8.48 -1.26 -8.60
CA GLU A 58 9.04 -0.95 -9.92
C GLU A 58 8.87 -2.19 -10.77
N GLU A 59 8.22 -2.05 -11.93
CA GLU A 59 8.29 -3.09 -12.94
C GLU A 59 9.72 -3.06 -13.48
N ASP A 60 10.40 -4.20 -13.43
CA ASP A 60 11.69 -4.35 -14.11
C ASP A 60 11.46 -3.91 -15.55
N LYS A 61 12.14 -2.82 -15.94
CA LYS A 61 12.31 -2.55 -17.36
C LYS A 61 13.13 -3.72 -17.86
N GLU A 62 12.49 -4.70 -18.49
CA GLU A 62 13.21 -5.54 -19.42
C GLU A 62 13.87 -4.56 -20.39
N ASP A 63 15.18 -4.41 -20.24
CA ASP A 63 15.98 -3.65 -21.18
C ASP A 63 15.71 -4.26 -22.56
N GLU A 64 14.96 -3.55 -23.41
CA GLU A 64 14.93 -3.74 -24.86
C GLU A 64 16.29 -3.35 -25.48
N SER A 65 17.37 -3.80 -24.84
CA SER A 65 18.74 -3.72 -25.30
C SER A 65 19.14 -5.12 -25.70
N THR A 66 19.01 -5.46 -26.99
CA THR A 66 20.10 -5.94 -27.87
C THR A 66 19.57 -6.91 -28.95
N ASN A 67 19.59 -6.38 -30.18
CA ASN A 67 19.70 -7.02 -31.52
C ASN A 67 18.54 -7.83 -32.11
#